data_AF-A0A9D4K6P0-F1
#
_entry.id   AF-A0A9D4K6P0-F1
#
_cell.length_a   1.000
_cell.length_b   1.000
_cell.length_c   1.000
_cell.angle_alpha   90.00
_cell.angle_beta   90.00
_cell.angle_gamma   90.00
#
_symmetry.space_group_name_H-M   'P 1'
#
loop_
_entity.id
_entity.type
_entity.pdbx_description
1 polymer ?
#
loop_
_entity_poly.entity_id
_entity_poly.type
_entity_poly.pdbx_seq_one_letter_code
_entity_poly.pdbx_strand_id
1 'polypeptide(L)' 'MCLFAVCLDGTYGTACSRVCGLCADDQPCNKTTGVCPFGCAEGFLGDLCDTKGSRITEA' A
#
# COMPACT_ATOMS: atom_id res chain seq x y z
N MET A 1 14.91 11.43 -18.31
CA MET A 1 13.77 12.36 -18.13
C MET A 1 12.53 11.52 -17.92
N CYS A 2 11.99 11.43 -16.70
CA CYS A 2 10.73 10.74 -16.44
C CYS A 2 9.65 11.82 -16.26
N LEU A 3 8.83 12.02 -17.30
CA LEU A 3 7.85 13.11 -17.39
C LEU A 3 6.46 12.76 -16.84
N PHE A 4 6.33 11.65 -16.12
CA PHE A 4 5.17 11.36 -15.30
C PHE A 4 5.62 11.47 -13.85
N ALA A 5 5.16 12.50 -13.13
CA ALA A 5 5.22 12.52 -11.67
C ALA A 5 4.22 11.48 -11.14
N VAL A 6 4.51 10.21 -11.42
CA VAL A 6 4.00 9.09 -10.65
C VAL A 6 4.42 9.36 -9.22
N CYS A 7 3.49 9.23 -8.28
CA CYS A 7 3.71 9.49 -6.87
C CYS A 7 5.01 8.87 -6.33
N LEU A 8 5.56 9.37 -5.22
CA LEU A 8 6.69 8.68 -4.61
C LEU A 8 6.27 7.28 -4.16
N ASP A 9 7.21 6.35 -4.07
CA ASP A 9 6.94 5.04 -3.49
C ASP A 9 6.37 5.22 -2.08
N GLY A 10 5.27 4.53 -1.79
CA GLY A 10 4.50 4.72 -0.56
C GLY A 10 3.41 5.80 -0.63
N THR A 11 3.17 6.43 -1.78
CA THR A 11 2.05 7.40 -1.95
C THR A 11 1.24 7.15 -3.21
N TYR A 12 -0.05 7.51 -3.18
CA TYR A 12 -0.99 7.30 -4.28
C TYR A 12 -2.11 8.34 -4.31
N GLY A 13 -2.88 8.31 -5.40
CA GLY A 13 -4.07 9.12 -5.60
C GLY A 13 -3.77 10.52 -6.16
N THR A 14 -4.78 11.38 -6.24
CA THR A 14 -4.64 12.72 -6.77
C THR A 14 -3.65 13.53 -5.92
N ALA A 15 -2.61 14.05 -6.58
CA ALA A 15 -1.51 14.77 -5.95
C ALA A 15 -0.74 13.98 -4.87
N CYS A 16 -0.81 12.65 -4.87
CA CYS A 16 -0.09 11.80 -3.91
C CYS A 16 -0.46 12.09 -2.45
N SER A 17 -1.71 12.52 -2.26
CA SER A 17 -2.27 12.91 -0.96
C SER A 17 -2.55 11.72 -0.04
N ARG A 18 -2.51 10.49 -0.56
CA ARG A 18 -2.74 9.27 0.22
C ARG A 18 -1.45 8.49 0.36
N VAL A 19 -1.26 7.91 1.53
CA VAL A 19 -0.10 7.07 1.85
C VAL A 19 -0.52 5.61 1.69
N CYS A 20 0.34 4.81 1.08
CA CYS A 20 0.10 3.39 0.93
C CYS A 20 0.30 2.65 2.24
N GLY A 21 -0.42 1.54 2.39
CA GLY A 21 -0.18 0.61 3.47
C GLY A 21 1.08 -0.22 3.25
N LEU A 22 1.24 -1.25 4.08
CA LEU A 22 2.40 -2.12 4.04
C LEU A 22 2.20 -3.25 3.03
N CYS A 23 2.62 -3.00 1.79
CA CYS A 23 2.62 -4.02 0.75
C CYS A 23 3.67 -5.10 1.03
N ALA A 24 3.44 -6.31 0.52
CA ALA A 24 4.40 -7.41 0.62
C ALA A 24 5.75 -7.05 -0.07
N ASP A 25 6.86 -7.53 0.49
CA ASP A 25 8.22 -7.39 -0.07
C ASP A 25 8.64 -5.93 -0.34
N ASP A 26 8.14 -4.99 0.47
CA ASP A 26 8.35 -3.55 0.33
C ASP A 26 8.01 -3.01 -1.07
N GLN A 27 7.11 -3.71 -1.79
CA GLN A 27 6.74 -3.34 -3.14
C GLN A 27 5.93 -2.04 -3.16
N PRO A 28 6.12 -1.18 -4.17
CA PRO A 28 5.29 -0.02 -4.31
C PRO A 28 3.85 -0.44 -4.63
N CYS A 29 2.92 0.12 -3.86
CA CYS A 29 1.50 0.12 -4.17
C CYS A 29 1.21 0.77 -5.53
N ASN A 30 0.02 0.50 -6.05
CA ASN A 30 -0.48 1.18 -7.24
C ASN A 30 -0.65 2.68 -6.98
N LYS A 31 -0.01 3.53 -7.79
CA LYS A 31 0.04 4.98 -7.55
C LYS A 31 -1.28 5.68 -7.86
N THR A 32 -2.20 5.02 -8.55
CA THR A 32 -3.54 5.51 -8.87
C THR A 32 -4.55 5.05 -7.83
N THR A 33 -4.56 3.75 -7.50
CA THR A 33 -5.58 3.15 -6.63
C THR A 33 -5.13 2.90 -5.19
N GLY A 34 -3.83 2.83 -4.94
CA GLY A 34 -3.21 2.50 -3.64
C GLY A 34 -3.14 1.00 -3.35
N VAL A 35 -3.68 0.16 -4.23
CA VAL A 35 -3.76 -1.29 -4.03
C VAL A 35 -2.39 -1.95 -4.18
N CYS A 36 -2.08 -2.89 -3.29
CA CYS A 36 -0.86 -3.68 -3.36
C CYS A 36 -1.03 -4.88 -4.31
N PRO A 37 -0.36 -4.92 -5.48
CA PRO A 37 -0.58 -5.97 -6.49
C PRO A 37 -0.11 -7.36 -6.03
N PHE A 38 0.82 -7.41 -5.08
CA PHE A 38 1.36 -8.65 -4.51
C PHE A 38 0.74 -9.02 -3.16
N GLY A 39 -0.31 -8.28 -2.74
CA GLY A 39 -0.90 -8.42 -1.42
C GLY A 39 -0.14 -7.67 -0.32
N CYS A 40 -0.55 -7.93 0.92
CA CYS A 40 -0.07 -7.22 2.11
C CYS A 40 1.09 -7.94 2.80
N ALA A 41 1.92 -7.16 3.48
CA ALA A 41 2.88 -7.68 4.43
C ALA A 41 2.17 -8.48 5.55
N GLU A 42 2.90 -9.39 6.18
CA GLU A 42 2.35 -10.22 7.25
C GLU A 42 1.75 -9.36 8.37
N GLY A 43 0.50 -9.68 8.75
CA GLY A 43 -0.24 -8.92 9.75
C GLY A 43 -0.82 -7.60 9.25
N PHE A 44 -0.88 -7.36 7.95
CA PHE A 44 -1.67 -6.30 7.33
C PHE A 44 -2.79 -6.88 6.45
N LEU A 45 -3.91 -6.17 6.40
CA LEU A 45 -5.16 -6.61 5.78
C LEU A 45 -5.81 -5.44 5.02
N GLY A 46 -6.76 -5.78 4.14
CA GLY A 46 -7.46 -4.84 3.28
C GLY A 46 -6.74 -4.61 1.94
N ASP A 47 -7.46 -4.09 0.94
CA ASP A 47 -6.91 -3.91 -0.42
C ASP A 47 -5.71 -2.94 -0.48
N LEU A 48 -5.65 -2.02 0.47
CA LEU A 48 -4.61 -1.00 0.61
C LEU A 48 -3.54 -1.38 1.64
N CYS A 49 -3.70 -2.51 2.34
CA CYS A 49 -2.82 -2.95 3.41
C CYS A 49 -2.62 -1.90 4.51
N ASP A 50 -3.63 -1.06 4.75
CA ASP A 50 -3.63 0.05 5.71
C ASP A 50 -4.12 -0.38 7.10
N THR A 51 -4.75 -1.55 7.17
CA THR A 51 -5.27 -2.12 8.41
C THR A 51 -4.29 -3.16 8.95
N LYS A 52 -3.79 -2.97 10.18
CA LYS A 52 -3.04 -4.04 10.86
C LYS A 52 -4.01 -5.16 11.23
N GLY A 53 -3.83 -6.32 10.62
CA GLY A 53 -4.34 -7.60 11.10
C GLY A 53 -3.64 -7.96 12.40
N SER A 54 -3.98 -7.25 13.46
CA SER A 54 -3.68 -7.66 14.82
C SER A 54 -4.33 -9.01 15.01
N ARG A 55 -3.48 -10.04 15.00
CA ARG A 55 -3.77 -11.41 15.38
C ARG A 55 -4.56 -11.36 16.70
N ILE A 56 -5.89 -11.39 16.63
CA ILE A 56 -6.63 -12.03 17.70
C ILE A 56 -6.19 -13.47 17.58
N THR A 57 -5.25 -13.86 18.43
CA THR A 57 -5.10 -15.26 18.77
C THR A 57 -6.51 -15.71 19.11
N GLU A 58 -6.98 -16.72 18.40
CA GLU A 58 -8.01 -17.62 18.89
C GLU A 58 -7.82 -17.76 20.41
N ALA A 59 -8.86 -17.38 21.16
CA ALA A 59 -8.97 -17.74 22.56
C ALA A 59 -9.61 -19.12 22.65
#